data_AF-A0A7S7RC44-F1
#
_entry.id   AF-A0A7S7RC44-F1
#
_cell.length_a   1.000
_cell.length_b   1.000
_cell.length_c   1.000
_cell.angle_alpha   90.00
_cell.angle_beta   90.00
_cell.angle_gamma   90.00
#
_symmetry.space_group_name_H-M   'P 1'
#
loop_
_entity.id
_entity.type
_entity.pdbx_description
1 polymer ?
#
loop_
_entity_poly.entity_id
_entity_poly.type
_entity_poly.pdbx_seq_one_letter_code
_entity_poly.pdbx_strand_id
1 'polypeptide(L)'
;MILTSDTYSFASEKGIIQALIDEAKPGEEITIQAGIYEEVISITKPIKINGEGVMLINTSDDIAIHIKSDHVSLSGLTVVQLTSHPESPAILIEGNDNHLSQLTINSLGTSIQLFSANRNLLEHLHIERQNPINFGEANMGSRQGNGFDLFASHENVLKNNTMINLLDGVYIESSRGNIIENNHAIRSRYGYHLMFAEDILLNNNSASLNITGAMIMGSSRVTISNNHFTKQSYHVHSQGLLLYDVHDSVVRGNDFSENLIGLYIERSSKNDVHENKIFANFVGIQLKRVGTHKISHNDFFTNVIQARVTDSEGNHVAENYWDTHTGLDFTGDGKSELTFQADPIFLGLVERKPPYQLLAQSPGLLFVQLLFEMNEEAILKDISPLMEPFSQQITSNKTSTLYDVFLYLSLMVLSIIIIRGGIRK
;
A
#
# COMPACT_ATOMS: atom_id res chain seq x y z
N MET A 1 -18.94 -12.75 13.48
CA MET A 1 -19.53 -14.09 13.34
C MET A 1 -19.75 -14.61 14.75
N ILE A 2 -20.99 -14.96 15.12
CA ILE A 2 -21.28 -15.55 16.43
C ILE A 2 -20.62 -16.94 16.43
N LEU A 3 -19.63 -17.13 17.31
CA LEU A 3 -18.98 -18.41 17.54
C LEU A 3 -20.06 -19.41 17.99
N THR A 4 -20.41 -20.36 17.12
CA THR A 4 -21.21 -21.52 17.49
C THR A 4 -20.25 -22.53 18.13
N SER A 5 -20.63 -23.00 19.31
CA SER A 5 -19.78 -23.62 20.34
C SER A 5 -19.47 -25.11 20.10
N ASP A 6 -19.41 -25.57 18.86
CA ASP A 6 -19.28 -27.01 18.59
C ASP A 6 -18.01 -27.27 17.78
N THR A 7 -16.89 -27.50 18.49
CA THR A 7 -15.79 -28.45 18.15
C THR A 7 -14.51 -28.30 18.99
N TYR A 8 -14.41 -27.35 19.93
CA TYR A 8 -13.20 -27.20 20.74
C TYR A 8 -13.40 -27.75 22.17
N SER A 9 -12.63 -28.77 22.54
CA SER A 9 -12.48 -29.14 23.96
C SER A 9 -11.55 -28.13 24.64
N PHE A 10 -11.97 -27.55 25.75
CA PHE A 10 -11.08 -26.76 26.62
C PHE A 10 -10.00 -27.69 27.18
N ALA A 11 -8.72 -27.38 26.90
CA ALA A 11 -7.63 -28.00 27.62
C ALA A 11 -7.62 -27.40 29.03
N SER A 12 -7.95 -28.21 30.05
CA SER A 12 -8.19 -27.72 31.41
C SER A 12 -6.93 -27.46 32.24
N GLU A 13 -5.73 -27.69 31.69
CA GLU A 13 -4.45 -27.41 32.37
C GLU A 13 -3.79 -26.19 31.72
N LYS A 14 -3.40 -25.21 32.56
CA LYS A 14 -2.58 -24.06 32.14
C LYS A 14 -1.14 -24.52 31.93
N GLY A 15 -0.45 -23.97 30.93
CA GLY A 15 0.98 -24.21 30.71
C GLY A 15 1.32 -25.44 29.87
N ILE A 16 0.35 -26.05 29.17
CA ILE A 16 0.60 -27.25 28.36
C ILE A 16 1.53 -26.92 27.20
N ILE A 17 1.27 -25.81 26.49
CA ILE A 17 2.10 -25.45 25.33
C ILE A 17 3.49 -25.05 25.80
N GLN A 18 3.61 -24.27 26.89
CA GLN A 18 4.92 -23.91 27.43
C GLN A 18 5.73 -25.15 27.83
N ALA A 19 5.11 -26.15 28.47
CA ALA A 19 5.80 -27.39 28.84
C ALA A 19 6.33 -28.15 27.62
N LEU A 20 5.53 -28.25 26.54
CA LEU A 20 5.98 -28.88 25.28
C LEU A 20 7.17 -28.14 24.67
N ILE A 21 7.15 -26.81 24.71
CA ILE A 21 8.27 -25.99 24.25
C ILE A 21 9.50 -26.25 25.12
N ASP A 22 9.35 -26.28 26.45
CA ASP A 22 10.45 -26.46 27.39
C ASP A 22 11.12 -27.84 27.25
N GLU A 23 10.35 -28.90 26.99
CA GLU A 23 10.85 -30.27 26.79
C GLU A 23 11.53 -30.49 25.43
N ALA A 24 11.11 -29.77 24.38
CA ALA A 24 11.64 -29.91 23.04
C ALA A 24 13.14 -29.55 22.95
N LYS A 25 13.89 -30.26 22.10
CA LYS A 25 15.28 -29.92 21.81
C LYS A 25 15.36 -28.71 20.87
N PRO A 26 16.45 -27.92 20.91
CA PRO A 26 16.67 -26.86 19.92
C PRO A 26 16.60 -27.40 18.49
N GLY A 27 15.79 -26.75 17.65
CA GLY A 27 15.52 -27.09 16.26
C GLY A 27 14.48 -28.19 16.05
N GLU A 28 13.94 -28.78 17.13
CA GLU A 28 12.88 -29.79 17.06
C GLU A 28 11.57 -29.18 16.56
N GLU A 29 10.73 -30.03 15.96
CA GLU A 29 9.38 -29.68 15.54
C GLU A 29 8.37 -30.26 16.50
N ILE A 30 7.49 -29.40 17.02
CA ILE A 30 6.39 -29.79 17.89
C ILE A 30 5.05 -29.52 17.20
N THR A 31 4.14 -30.48 17.29
CA THR A 31 2.74 -30.32 16.89
C THR A 31 1.89 -30.21 18.14
N ILE A 32 1.20 -29.10 18.29
CA ILE A 32 0.25 -28.88 19.38
C ILE A 32 -1.09 -29.47 18.95
N GLN A 33 -1.74 -30.20 19.86
CA GLN A 33 -3.06 -30.77 19.59
C GLN A 33 -4.09 -29.65 19.46
N ALA A 34 -5.03 -29.80 18.52
CA ALA A 34 -6.12 -28.84 18.36
C ALA A 34 -6.92 -28.67 19.66
N GLY A 35 -7.24 -27.43 20.02
CA GLY A 35 -7.86 -27.11 21.29
C GLY A 35 -7.77 -25.63 21.66
N ILE A 36 -8.43 -25.26 22.76
CA ILE A 36 -8.35 -23.92 23.34
C ILE A 36 -7.42 -23.97 24.54
N TYR A 37 -6.45 -23.04 24.56
CA TYR A 37 -5.42 -22.91 25.58
C TYR A 37 -5.44 -21.49 26.13
N GLU A 38 -5.57 -21.36 27.46
CA GLU A 38 -5.48 -20.08 28.16
C GLU A 38 -4.13 -19.98 28.89
N GLU A 39 -3.10 -19.54 28.17
CA GLU A 39 -1.74 -19.38 28.68
C GLU A 39 -0.98 -18.32 27.88
N VAL A 40 0.20 -17.95 28.36
CA VAL A 40 1.18 -17.12 27.65
C VAL A 40 2.42 -17.95 27.40
N ILE A 41 3.08 -17.72 26.27
CA ILE A 41 4.17 -18.56 25.76
C ILE A 41 5.42 -17.72 25.55
N SER A 42 6.57 -18.22 26.03
CA SER A 42 7.90 -17.65 25.77
C SER A 42 8.77 -18.66 25.05
N ILE A 43 9.23 -18.31 23.84
CA ILE A 43 10.08 -19.14 22.99
C ILE A 43 11.52 -18.63 23.07
N THR A 44 12.37 -19.37 23.78
CA THR A 44 13.75 -18.98 24.12
C THR A 44 14.83 -19.80 23.41
N LYS A 45 14.43 -20.73 22.54
CA LYS A 45 15.31 -21.56 21.73
C LYS A 45 14.75 -21.73 20.31
N PRO A 46 15.60 -22.04 19.31
CA PRO A 46 15.14 -22.35 17.96
C PRO A 46 14.21 -23.56 18.02
N ILE A 47 13.05 -23.48 17.38
CA ILE A 47 12.03 -24.55 17.42
C ILE A 47 11.04 -24.32 16.27
N LYS A 48 10.40 -25.39 15.81
CA LYS A 48 9.28 -25.31 14.88
C LYS A 48 7.99 -25.70 15.61
N ILE A 49 6.96 -24.88 15.51
CA ILE A 49 5.68 -25.08 16.18
C ILE A 49 4.58 -25.06 15.13
N ASN A 50 3.89 -26.20 15.01
CA ASN A 50 2.66 -26.30 14.24
C ASN A 50 1.47 -26.42 15.20
N GLY A 51 0.54 -25.48 15.13
CA GLY A 51 -0.65 -25.43 15.97
C GLY A 51 -1.95 -25.38 15.16
N GLU A 52 -2.05 -26.15 14.08
CA GLU A 52 -3.30 -26.26 13.33
C GLU A 52 -4.50 -26.59 14.24
N GLY A 53 -5.54 -25.74 14.21
CA GLY A 53 -6.71 -25.89 15.08
C GLY A 53 -6.49 -25.48 16.54
N VAL A 54 -5.36 -24.85 16.86
CA VAL A 54 -5.07 -24.31 18.20
C VAL A 54 -5.57 -22.87 18.30
N MET A 55 -6.28 -22.58 19.40
CA MET A 55 -6.64 -21.23 19.81
C MET A 55 -5.94 -20.91 21.12
N LEU A 56 -4.98 -19.98 21.08
CA LEU A 56 -4.31 -19.42 22.24
C LEU A 56 -5.03 -18.15 22.69
N ILE A 57 -5.55 -18.14 23.90
CA ILE A 57 -6.27 -17.01 24.50
C ILE A 57 -5.41 -16.43 25.62
N ASN A 58 -5.08 -15.15 25.50
CA ASN A 58 -4.47 -14.39 26.58
C ASN A 58 -5.46 -13.38 27.16
N THR A 59 -5.69 -13.51 28.46
CA THR A 59 -6.59 -12.65 29.26
C THR A 59 -5.82 -11.71 30.19
N SER A 60 -4.49 -11.85 30.31
CA SER A 60 -3.65 -10.98 31.14
C SER A 60 -3.12 -9.78 30.36
N ASP A 61 -2.47 -8.85 31.06
CA ASP A 61 -1.74 -7.73 30.46
C ASP A 61 -0.34 -8.14 29.98
N ASP A 62 0.01 -9.44 29.98
CA ASP A 62 1.27 -9.93 29.42
C ASP A 62 1.18 -10.12 27.89
N ILE A 63 2.30 -10.48 27.27
CA ILE A 63 2.41 -10.83 25.85
C ILE A 63 1.96 -12.29 25.66
N ALA A 64 1.05 -12.56 24.70
CA ALA A 64 0.58 -13.93 24.48
C ALA A 64 1.68 -14.85 23.94
N ILE A 65 2.49 -14.39 22.98
CA ILE A 65 3.63 -15.12 22.44
C ILE A 65 4.86 -14.21 22.38
N HIS A 66 5.90 -14.52 23.15
CA HIS A 66 7.16 -13.82 23.15
C HIS A 66 8.26 -14.67 22.50
N ILE A 67 8.69 -14.29 21.31
CA ILE A 67 9.73 -14.94 20.52
C ILE A 67 11.07 -14.23 20.77
N LYS A 68 11.88 -14.79 21.67
CA LYS A 68 13.21 -14.27 22.04
C LYS A 68 14.34 -14.91 21.25
N SER A 69 14.11 -16.11 20.72
CA SER A 69 15.12 -16.86 19.98
C SER A 69 15.13 -16.49 18.51
N ASP A 70 16.30 -16.65 17.89
CA ASP A 70 16.44 -16.73 16.44
C ASP A 70 15.91 -18.08 15.92
N HIS A 71 15.63 -18.15 14.61
CA HIS A 71 15.29 -19.38 13.88
C HIS A 71 14.08 -20.16 14.43
N VAL A 72 13.06 -19.45 14.88
CA VAL A 72 11.76 -20.00 15.26
C VAL A 72 10.85 -20.06 14.04
N SER A 73 10.16 -21.18 13.85
CA SER A 73 9.05 -21.29 12.91
C SER A 73 7.75 -21.48 13.68
N LEU A 74 6.74 -20.64 13.43
CA LEU A 74 5.44 -20.71 14.08
C LEU A 74 4.34 -20.69 13.02
N SER A 75 3.48 -21.71 13.01
CA SER A 75 2.43 -21.82 11.99
C SER A 75 1.12 -22.43 12.47
N GLY A 76 0.00 -21.90 11.95
CA GLY A 76 -1.32 -22.53 12.06
C GLY A 76 -2.15 -22.16 13.28
N LEU A 77 -1.70 -21.21 14.12
CA LEU A 77 -2.38 -20.85 15.37
C LEU A 77 -3.38 -19.70 15.18
N THR A 78 -4.44 -19.72 15.98
CA THR A 78 -5.25 -18.54 16.29
C THR A 78 -4.78 -17.93 17.61
N VAL A 79 -4.44 -16.64 17.62
CA VAL A 79 -4.01 -15.89 18.82
C VAL A 79 -5.05 -14.82 19.15
N VAL A 80 -5.55 -14.85 20.39
CA VAL A 80 -6.55 -13.90 20.88
C VAL A 80 -5.99 -13.14 22.08
N GLN A 81 -5.72 -11.84 21.90
CA GLN A 81 -5.30 -10.93 22.97
C GLN A 81 -6.50 -10.07 23.41
N LEU A 82 -7.04 -10.36 24.60
CA LEU A 82 -8.23 -9.67 25.11
C LEU A 82 -7.92 -8.36 25.86
N THR A 83 -6.64 -8.04 26.06
CA THR A 83 -6.18 -6.78 26.66
C THR A 83 -5.57 -5.86 25.61
N SER A 84 -5.46 -4.57 25.93
CA SER A 84 -4.92 -3.54 25.02
C SER A 84 -3.85 -2.70 25.71
N HIS A 85 -2.99 -3.37 26.48
CA HIS A 85 -1.87 -2.71 27.15
C HIS A 85 -0.82 -2.28 26.10
N PRO A 86 -0.37 -1.01 26.09
CA PRO A 86 0.52 -0.49 25.04
C PRO A 86 1.85 -1.25 24.88
N GLU A 87 2.36 -1.80 25.98
CA GLU A 87 3.63 -2.54 26.03
C GLU A 87 3.47 -4.06 25.81
N SER A 88 2.24 -4.51 25.53
CA SER A 88 1.91 -5.95 25.47
C SER A 88 1.22 -6.27 24.15
N PRO A 89 1.97 -6.36 23.04
CA PRO A 89 1.43 -6.87 21.78
C PRO A 89 0.98 -8.34 21.95
N ALA A 90 0.12 -8.83 21.06
CA ALA A 90 -0.25 -10.24 21.07
C ALA A 90 0.96 -11.15 20.79
N ILE A 91 1.82 -10.75 19.84
CA ILE A 91 3.08 -11.43 19.55
C ILE A 91 4.21 -10.41 19.58
N LEU A 92 5.25 -10.65 20.39
CA LEU A 92 6.49 -9.88 20.38
C LEU A 92 7.63 -10.72 19.82
N ILE A 93 8.38 -10.17 18.88
CA ILE A 93 9.56 -10.79 18.26
C ILE A 93 10.78 -9.93 18.53
N GLU A 94 11.78 -10.49 19.20
CA GLU A 94 13.09 -9.89 19.42
C GLU A 94 14.20 -10.67 18.69
N GLY A 95 13.94 -11.93 18.32
CA GLY A 95 14.86 -12.76 17.55
C GLY A 95 14.89 -12.44 16.06
N ASN A 96 15.90 -12.99 15.39
CA ASN A 96 16.15 -12.85 13.96
C ASN A 96 15.84 -14.13 13.20
N ASP A 97 15.70 -14.02 11.88
CA ASP A 97 15.60 -15.17 10.98
C ASP A 97 14.43 -16.11 11.36
N ASN A 98 13.35 -15.57 11.92
CA ASN A 98 12.14 -16.30 12.28
C ASN A 98 11.14 -16.33 11.12
N HIS A 99 10.26 -17.32 11.15
CA HIS A 99 9.20 -17.51 10.15
C HIS A 99 7.85 -17.71 10.83
N LEU A 100 6.94 -16.75 10.63
CA LEU A 100 5.55 -16.86 11.06
C LEU A 100 4.67 -17.02 9.84
N SER A 101 3.81 -18.05 9.84
CA SER A 101 2.90 -18.27 8.73
C SER A 101 1.54 -18.79 9.14
N GLN A 102 0.50 -18.50 8.35
CA GLN A 102 -0.85 -19.05 8.56
C GLN A 102 -1.40 -18.82 9.97
N LEU A 103 -1.14 -17.64 10.56
CA LEU A 103 -1.68 -17.27 11.86
C LEU A 103 -2.92 -16.40 11.69
N THR A 104 -3.89 -16.59 12.56
CA THR A 104 -5.04 -15.68 12.71
C THR A 104 -4.87 -14.93 14.03
N ILE A 105 -4.80 -13.60 14.00
CA ILE A 105 -4.62 -12.78 15.21
C ILE A 105 -5.82 -11.86 15.39
N ASN A 106 -6.41 -11.91 16.58
CA ASN A 106 -7.43 -10.97 17.04
C ASN A 106 -6.91 -10.29 18.32
N SER A 107 -6.56 -9.01 18.20
CA SER A 107 -6.01 -8.23 19.31
C SER A 107 -6.80 -6.93 19.49
N LEU A 108 -7.01 -6.53 20.75
CA LEU A 108 -7.50 -5.18 21.05
C LEU A 108 -6.40 -4.12 20.97
N GLY A 109 -5.13 -4.53 21.11
CA GLY A 109 -3.93 -3.70 21.01
C GLY A 109 -3.12 -4.02 19.75
N THR A 110 -1.80 -3.88 19.83
CA THR A 110 -0.90 -4.23 18.72
C THR A 110 -0.92 -5.75 18.53
N SER A 111 -0.97 -6.20 17.28
CA SER A 111 -1.07 -7.62 16.97
C SER A 111 0.31 -8.27 16.94
N ILE A 112 1.23 -7.76 16.12
CA ILE A 112 2.61 -8.27 16.07
C ILE A 112 3.57 -7.09 16.17
N GLN A 113 4.51 -7.17 17.11
CA GLN A 113 5.61 -6.23 17.25
C GLN A 113 6.96 -6.92 16.99
N LEU A 114 7.81 -6.26 16.22
CA LEU A 114 9.22 -6.59 16.03
C LEU A 114 10.05 -5.48 16.66
N PHE A 115 10.93 -5.84 17.60
CA PHE A 115 11.80 -4.89 18.27
C PHE A 115 13.25 -5.32 18.11
N SER A 116 14.03 -4.55 17.34
CA SER A 116 15.41 -4.91 16.98
C SER A 116 15.54 -6.30 16.31
N ALA A 117 14.48 -6.75 15.64
CA ALA A 117 14.36 -8.10 15.08
C ALA A 117 14.52 -8.06 13.55
N ASN A 118 15.46 -8.83 13.02
CA ASN A 118 15.88 -8.72 11.62
C ASN A 118 15.67 -9.99 10.82
N ARG A 119 15.51 -9.85 9.50
CA ARG A 119 15.43 -10.97 8.54
C ARG A 119 14.31 -11.97 8.84
N ASN A 120 13.22 -11.51 9.47
CA ASN A 120 12.05 -12.34 9.74
C ASN A 120 11.13 -12.36 8.52
N LEU A 121 10.50 -13.51 8.29
CA LEU A 121 9.47 -13.71 7.28
C LEU A 121 8.11 -13.86 7.96
N LEU A 122 7.18 -12.96 7.67
CA LEU A 122 5.82 -12.99 8.17
C LEU A 122 4.86 -13.03 6.98
N GLU A 123 4.25 -14.20 6.76
CA GLU A 123 3.44 -14.43 5.57
C GLU A 123 2.12 -15.15 5.81
N HIS A 124 1.12 -14.86 4.97
CA HIS A 124 -0.20 -15.50 5.05
C HIS A 124 -0.87 -15.32 6.43
N LEU A 125 -0.69 -14.16 7.06
CA LEU A 125 -1.30 -13.83 8.35
C LEU A 125 -2.62 -13.09 8.13
N HIS A 126 -3.64 -13.43 8.93
CA HIS A 126 -4.91 -12.71 9.00
C HIS A 126 -5.00 -11.98 10.33
N ILE A 127 -4.92 -10.65 10.29
CA ILE A 127 -4.98 -9.78 11.47
C ILE A 127 -6.26 -8.96 11.39
N GLU A 128 -7.13 -9.14 12.37
CA GLU A 128 -8.41 -8.45 12.40
C GLU A 128 -8.79 -8.03 13.81
N ARG A 129 -9.12 -6.74 13.95
CA ARG A 129 -9.78 -6.25 15.15
C ARG A 129 -11.30 -6.37 14.97
N GLN A 130 -11.96 -7.11 15.86
CA GLN A 130 -13.41 -7.33 15.77
C GLN A 130 -14.25 -6.06 15.96
N ASN A 131 -13.76 -5.09 16.74
CA ASN A 131 -14.43 -3.81 16.97
C ASN A 131 -13.78 -2.72 16.10
N PRO A 132 -14.46 -2.21 15.06
CA PRO A 132 -13.92 -1.16 14.21
C PRO A 132 -13.56 0.09 15.01
N ILE A 133 -12.47 0.73 14.60
CA ILE A 133 -12.04 1.99 15.19
C ILE A 133 -12.91 3.12 14.66
N ASN A 134 -13.42 3.95 15.58
CA ASN A 134 -14.09 5.19 15.21
C ASN A 134 -13.06 6.34 15.23
N PHE A 135 -12.71 6.85 14.05
CA PHE A 135 -11.72 7.91 13.87
C PHE A 135 -12.28 9.35 14.02
N GLY A 136 -13.43 9.53 14.66
CA GLY A 136 -13.92 10.88 15.00
C GLY A 136 -13.01 11.60 16.00
N GLU A 137 -13.01 12.94 15.98
CA GLU A 137 -12.13 13.82 16.79
C GLU A 137 -12.09 13.49 18.29
N ALA A 138 -13.16 12.92 18.85
CA ALA A 138 -13.26 12.57 20.27
C ALA A 138 -12.55 11.25 20.67
N ASN A 139 -12.05 10.43 19.73
CA ASN A 139 -11.60 9.06 20.00
C ASN A 139 -10.13 8.76 19.64
N MET A 140 -9.34 9.77 19.22
CA MET A 140 -7.91 9.65 18.89
C MET A 140 -6.99 9.31 20.08
N GLY A 141 -7.54 9.07 21.27
CA GLY A 141 -6.79 8.67 22.48
C GLY A 141 -7.17 7.30 23.05
N SER A 142 -7.94 6.48 22.33
CA SER A 142 -8.32 5.15 22.82
C SER A 142 -7.31 4.08 22.35
N ARG A 143 -7.05 3.11 23.22
CA ARG A 143 -6.14 1.96 23.08
C ARG A 143 -6.35 1.23 21.75
N GLN A 144 -5.65 1.66 20.72
CA GLN A 144 -5.71 1.16 19.36
C GLN A 144 -4.32 0.69 18.99
N GLY A 145 -4.20 -0.49 18.38
CA GLY A 145 -2.91 -1.03 18.01
C GLY A 145 -2.78 -1.29 16.52
N ASN A 146 -1.53 -1.44 16.12
CA ASN A 146 -1.12 -1.72 14.76
C ASN A 146 -1.28 -3.21 14.44
N GLY A 147 -1.41 -3.55 13.16
CA GLY A 147 -1.30 -4.94 12.72
C GLY A 147 0.13 -5.44 12.90
N PHE A 148 1.04 -4.78 12.21
CA PHE A 148 2.48 -4.95 12.39
C PHE A 148 3.10 -3.65 12.92
N ASP A 149 4.00 -3.79 13.88
CA ASP A 149 4.77 -2.69 14.46
C ASP A 149 6.25 -3.06 14.43
N LEU A 150 7.02 -2.43 13.54
CA LEU A 150 8.45 -2.71 13.37
C LEU A 150 9.26 -1.52 13.86
N PHE A 151 9.97 -1.69 14.96
CA PHE A 151 10.89 -0.70 15.49
C PHE A 151 12.33 -1.20 15.43
N ALA A 152 13.22 -0.41 14.82
CA ALA A 152 14.63 -0.74 14.64
C ALA A 152 14.87 -2.14 14.04
N SER A 153 13.97 -2.58 13.16
CA SER A 153 13.85 -3.96 12.69
C SER A 153 14.06 -4.01 11.18
N HIS A 154 15.11 -4.68 10.73
CA HIS A 154 15.64 -4.54 9.37
C HIS A 154 15.48 -5.80 8.54
N GLU A 155 15.43 -5.63 7.21
CA GLU A 155 15.50 -6.73 6.24
C GLU A 155 14.39 -7.79 6.43
N ASN A 156 13.27 -7.40 7.05
CA ASN A 156 12.11 -8.27 7.24
C ASN A 156 11.23 -8.29 5.98
N VAL A 157 10.50 -9.39 5.81
CA VAL A 157 9.57 -9.57 4.70
C VAL A 157 8.17 -9.79 5.25
N LEU A 158 7.27 -8.84 4.96
CA LEU A 158 5.84 -8.95 5.23
C LEU A 158 5.14 -9.22 3.90
N LYS A 159 4.61 -10.43 3.70
CA LYS A 159 3.95 -10.76 2.43
C LYS A 159 2.65 -11.54 2.52
N ASN A 160 1.73 -11.31 1.60
CA ASN A 160 0.45 -12.03 1.53
C ASN A 160 -0.40 -11.94 2.82
N ASN A 161 -0.30 -10.83 3.57
CA ASN A 161 -1.04 -10.64 4.82
C ASN A 161 -2.32 -9.82 4.60
N THR A 162 -3.33 -10.08 5.43
CA THR A 162 -4.59 -9.30 5.47
C THR A 162 -4.72 -8.63 6.83
N MET A 163 -4.98 -7.31 6.82
CA MET A 163 -4.99 -6.44 8.01
C MET A 163 -6.28 -5.59 7.98
N ILE A 164 -7.13 -5.73 9.00
CA ILE A 164 -8.48 -5.16 8.99
C ILE A 164 -8.82 -4.48 10.32
N ASN A 165 -9.36 -3.25 10.24
CA ASN A 165 -9.87 -2.46 11.38
C ASN A 165 -8.80 -2.08 12.42
N LEU A 166 -7.59 -1.79 11.98
CA LEU A 166 -6.44 -1.52 12.85
C LEU A 166 -6.17 -0.01 12.97
N LEU A 167 -5.28 0.36 13.89
CA LEU A 167 -4.73 1.72 13.90
C LEU A 167 -3.99 1.93 12.58
N ASP A 168 -2.81 1.34 12.44
CA ASP A 168 -2.12 1.23 11.16
C ASP A 168 -1.98 -0.26 10.79
N GLY A 169 -2.16 -0.60 9.51
CA GLY A 169 -1.99 -1.98 9.04
C GLY A 169 -0.55 -2.45 9.25
N VAL A 170 0.39 -1.70 8.68
CA VAL A 170 1.83 -1.84 8.92
C VAL A 170 2.39 -0.51 9.39
N TYR A 171 3.02 -0.49 10.57
CA TYR A 171 3.82 0.61 11.08
C TYR A 171 5.30 0.21 11.09
N ILE A 172 6.16 1.06 10.51
CA ILE A 172 7.61 0.86 10.49
C ILE A 172 8.30 2.15 10.93
N GLU A 173 9.20 2.03 11.88
CA GLU A 173 10.01 3.14 12.38
C GLU A 173 11.50 2.79 12.46
N SER A 174 12.35 3.74 12.07
CA SER A 174 13.81 3.66 12.22
C SER A 174 14.40 2.36 11.66
N SER A 175 13.94 1.96 10.48
CA SER A 175 14.18 0.63 9.93
C SER A 175 14.57 0.67 8.46
N ARG A 176 15.32 -0.33 7.99
CA ARG A 176 15.84 -0.37 6.62
C ARG A 176 15.66 -1.72 5.94
N GLY A 177 15.59 -1.71 4.61
CA GLY A 177 15.65 -2.93 3.80
C GLY A 177 14.42 -3.84 3.91
N ASN A 178 13.32 -3.40 4.53
CA ASN A 178 12.13 -4.22 4.66
C ASN A 178 11.36 -4.29 3.33
N ILE A 179 10.77 -5.46 3.07
CA ILE A 179 9.95 -5.74 1.90
C ILE A 179 8.51 -5.97 2.37
N ILE A 180 7.59 -5.19 1.81
CA ILE A 180 6.17 -5.25 2.10
C ILE A 180 5.47 -5.52 0.77
N GLU A 181 5.02 -6.77 0.58
CA GLU A 181 4.56 -7.23 -0.73
C GLU A 181 3.23 -8.00 -0.69
N ASN A 182 2.32 -7.75 -1.64
CA ASN A 182 1.05 -8.48 -1.77
C ASN A 182 0.16 -8.46 -0.52
N ASN A 183 0.21 -7.40 0.28
CA ASN A 183 -0.62 -7.28 1.48
C ASN A 183 -1.89 -6.47 1.23
N HIS A 184 -2.90 -6.70 2.08
CA HIS A 184 -4.19 -6.04 2.02
C HIS A 184 -4.48 -5.32 3.35
N ALA A 185 -4.51 -3.98 3.34
CA ALA A 185 -4.82 -3.15 4.51
C ALA A 185 -6.16 -2.43 4.33
N ILE A 186 -7.13 -2.71 5.21
CA ILE A 186 -8.53 -2.35 5.01
C ILE A 186 -9.11 -1.67 6.26
N ARG A 187 -9.87 -0.57 6.09
CA ARG A 187 -10.63 0.10 7.16
C ARG A 187 -9.80 0.49 8.40
N SER A 188 -8.57 0.94 8.17
CA SER A 188 -7.62 1.37 9.21
C SER A 188 -7.37 2.88 9.10
N ARG A 189 -6.63 3.47 10.05
CA ARG A 189 -6.19 4.87 9.92
C ARG A 189 -5.27 4.95 8.72
N TYR A 190 -4.15 4.26 8.79
CA TYR A 190 -3.20 4.14 7.69
C TYR A 190 -3.08 2.69 7.24
N GLY A 191 -3.08 2.45 5.93
CA GLY A 191 -2.78 1.11 5.42
C GLY A 191 -1.32 0.74 5.71
N TYR A 192 -0.42 1.63 5.29
CA TYR A 192 1.03 1.51 5.48
C TYR A 192 1.60 2.82 6.00
N HIS A 193 2.34 2.78 7.10
CA HIS A 193 2.90 3.96 7.76
C HIS A 193 4.39 3.76 8.00
N LEU A 194 5.23 4.52 7.30
CA LEU A 194 6.69 4.44 7.40
C LEU A 194 7.25 5.74 7.94
N MET A 195 8.09 5.66 8.97
CA MET A 195 8.75 6.78 9.61
C MET A 195 10.26 6.53 9.71
N PHE A 196 11.06 7.47 9.22
CA PHE A 196 12.52 7.36 9.30
C PHE A 196 13.06 6.05 8.72
N ALA A 197 12.50 5.65 7.57
CA ALA A 197 12.79 4.37 6.94
C ALA A 197 13.63 4.55 5.67
N GLU A 198 14.49 3.57 5.39
CA GLU A 198 15.40 3.61 4.25
C GLU A 198 15.37 2.30 3.46
N ASP A 199 15.56 2.37 2.14
CA ASP A 199 15.67 1.18 1.27
C ASP A 199 14.47 0.23 1.40
N ILE A 200 13.25 0.79 1.50
CA ILE A 200 12.00 0.03 1.66
C ILE A 200 11.38 -0.28 0.30
N LEU A 201 10.89 -1.50 0.14
CA LEU A 201 10.06 -1.89 -1.00
C LEU A 201 8.61 -2.08 -0.55
N LEU A 202 7.72 -1.24 -1.07
CA LEU A 202 6.26 -1.39 -0.95
C LEU A 202 5.71 -1.78 -2.33
N ASN A 203 5.53 -3.08 -2.58
CA ASN A 203 5.19 -3.61 -3.89
C ASN A 203 3.86 -4.38 -3.94
N ASN A 204 3.02 -4.11 -4.94
CA ASN A 204 1.80 -4.88 -5.21
C ASN A 204 0.85 -5.05 -4.01
N ASN A 205 0.82 -4.07 -3.13
CA ASN A 205 -0.11 -4.05 -1.99
C ASN A 205 -1.41 -3.37 -2.37
N SER A 206 -2.46 -3.61 -1.59
CA SER A 206 -3.68 -2.82 -1.65
C SER A 206 -3.96 -2.14 -0.31
N ALA A 207 -4.40 -0.89 -0.37
CA ALA A 207 -5.01 -0.19 0.73
C ALA A 207 -6.40 0.28 0.30
N SER A 208 -7.43 0.04 1.12
CA SER A 208 -8.78 0.52 0.81
C SER A 208 -9.58 0.89 2.04
N LEU A 209 -10.47 1.89 1.87
CA LEU A 209 -11.36 2.37 2.92
C LEU A 209 -10.61 2.84 4.19
N ASN A 210 -9.34 3.21 4.05
CA ASN A 210 -8.53 3.78 5.13
C ASN A 210 -8.73 5.30 5.17
N ILE A 211 -8.21 5.97 6.21
CA ILE A 211 -8.02 7.43 6.13
C ILE A 211 -6.94 7.71 5.08
N THR A 212 -5.75 7.15 5.24
CA THR A 212 -4.67 7.25 4.25
C THR A 212 -4.22 5.88 3.79
N GLY A 213 -4.02 5.70 2.49
CA GLY A 213 -3.61 4.42 1.92
C GLY A 213 -2.18 4.07 2.35
N ALA A 214 -1.26 5.00 2.13
CA ALA A 214 0.08 4.97 2.70
C ALA A 214 0.58 6.36 3.11
N MET A 215 1.28 6.45 4.24
CA MET A 215 1.94 7.66 4.74
C MET A 215 3.43 7.36 4.96
N ILE A 216 4.29 8.06 4.22
CA ILE A 216 5.75 7.90 4.27
C ILE A 216 6.37 9.21 4.76
N MET A 217 7.14 9.13 5.83
CA MET A 217 7.64 10.31 6.54
C MET A 217 9.14 10.23 6.82
N GLY A 218 9.87 11.32 6.54
CA GLY A 218 11.28 11.48 6.91
C GLY A 218 12.17 10.35 6.39
N SER A 219 11.89 9.86 5.19
CA SER A 219 12.40 8.58 4.67
C SER A 219 13.13 8.77 3.34
N SER A 220 13.98 7.82 2.93
CA SER A 220 14.67 7.91 1.64
C SER A 220 14.83 6.58 0.94
N ARG A 221 15.02 6.59 -0.39
CA ARG A 221 15.20 5.38 -1.21
C ARG A 221 14.07 4.37 -1.04
N VAL A 222 12.84 4.88 -0.97
CA VAL A 222 11.63 4.05 -0.89
C VAL A 222 11.13 3.76 -2.31
N THR A 223 10.89 2.50 -2.63
CA THR A 223 10.24 2.10 -3.89
C THR A 223 8.80 1.73 -3.62
N ILE A 224 7.87 2.51 -4.18
CA ILE A 224 6.43 2.32 -4.06
C ILE A 224 5.93 1.94 -5.44
N SER A 225 5.72 0.63 -5.67
CA SER A 225 5.39 0.12 -6.99
C SER A 225 4.17 -0.78 -7.06
N ASN A 226 3.37 -0.61 -8.11
CA ASN A 226 2.24 -1.50 -8.44
C ASN A 226 1.16 -1.61 -7.33
N ASN A 227 1.08 -0.64 -6.42
CA ASN A 227 0.11 -0.69 -5.33
C ASN A 227 -1.24 -0.11 -5.76
N HIS A 228 -2.30 -0.56 -5.11
CA HIS A 228 -3.67 -0.10 -5.33
C HIS A 228 -4.15 0.67 -4.09
N PHE A 229 -4.20 1.99 -4.18
CA PHE A 229 -4.68 2.87 -3.12
C PHE A 229 -6.06 3.41 -3.50
N THR A 230 -7.11 2.78 -2.98
CA THR A 230 -8.49 3.03 -3.46
C THR A 230 -9.47 3.46 -2.36
N LYS A 231 -10.34 4.42 -2.67
CA LYS A 231 -11.47 4.80 -1.78
C LYS A 231 -11.06 5.32 -0.40
N GLN A 232 -9.95 6.06 -0.33
CA GLN A 232 -9.60 6.88 0.82
C GLN A 232 -10.33 8.21 0.71
N SER A 233 -11.62 8.23 1.09
CA SER A 233 -12.51 9.38 0.85
C SER A 233 -13.46 9.70 2.01
N TYR A 234 -13.46 8.93 3.09
CA TYR A 234 -14.41 9.08 4.19
C TYR A 234 -13.99 10.11 5.26
N HIS A 235 -12.75 10.62 5.19
CA HIS A 235 -12.21 11.61 6.13
C HIS A 235 -11.67 12.85 5.38
N VAL A 236 -11.72 14.03 6.00
CA VAL A 236 -11.25 15.30 5.40
C VAL A 236 -9.73 15.34 5.13
N HIS A 237 -8.99 14.44 5.76
CA HIS A 237 -7.55 14.26 5.57
C HIS A 237 -7.23 12.99 4.79
N SER A 238 -8.15 12.48 3.97
CA SER A 238 -7.89 11.23 3.26
C SER A 238 -6.94 11.43 2.08
N GLN A 239 -5.98 10.53 1.91
CA GLN A 239 -5.11 10.48 0.72
C GLN A 239 -4.86 9.04 0.27
N GLY A 240 -4.62 8.81 -1.02
CA GLY A 240 -4.10 7.55 -1.52
C GLY A 240 -2.68 7.31 -1.00
N LEU A 241 -1.76 8.23 -1.30
CA LEU A 241 -0.39 8.25 -0.79
C LEU A 241 0.00 9.65 -0.33
N LEU A 242 0.64 9.74 0.84
CA LEU A 242 1.32 10.94 1.33
C LEU A 242 2.81 10.68 1.49
N LEU A 243 3.62 11.48 0.79
CA LEU A 243 5.06 11.61 0.99
C LEU A 243 5.34 12.91 1.73
N TYR A 244 5.85 12.82 2.96
CA TYR A 244 6.25 13.97 3.76
C TYR A 244 7.75 13.89 4.08
N ASP A 245 8.54 14.84 3.58
CA ASP A 245 9.99 14.83 3.77
C ASP A 245 10.64 13.51 3.27
N VAL A 246 10.28 13.11 2.04
CA VAL A 246 10.77 11.88 1.41
C VAL A 246 11.68 12.21 0.24
N HIS A 247 12.83 11.55 0.15
CA HIS A 247 13.85 11.85 -0.86
C HIS A 247 14.37 10.63 -1.62
N ASP A 248 14.87 10.87 -2.83
CA ASP A 248 15.56 9.87 -3.66
C ASP A 248 14.74 8.57 -3.85
N SER A 249 13.42 8.70 -4.00
CA SER A 249 12.46 7.61 -3.99
C SER A 249 11.70 7.46 -5.32
N VAL A 250 11.09 6.30 -5.54
CA VAL A 250 10.36 5.99 -6.79
C VAL A 250 8.90 5.65 -6.49
N VAL A 251 7.98 6.30 -7.18
CA VAL A 251 6.54 6.02 -7.16
C VAL A 251 6.13 5.61 -8.56
N ARG A 252 5.93 4.31 -8.81
CA ARG A 252 5.64 3.83 -10.17
C ARG A 252 4.56 2.77 -10.31
N GLY A 253 3.80 2.80 -11.40
CA GLY A 253 2.85 1.73 -11.70
C GLY A 253 1.68 1.63 -10.70
N ASN A 254 1.48 2.61 -9.82
CA ASN A 254 0.45 2.54 -8.79
C ASN A 254 -0.91 3.00 -9.33
N ASP A 255 -1.99 2.47 -8.77
CA ASP A 255 -3.37 2.91 -9.01
C ASP A 255 -3.86 3.74 -7.80
N PHE A 256 -4.00 5.05 -8.00
CA PHE A 256 -4.61 5.98 -7.06
C PHE A 256 -6.03 6.32 -7.53
N SER A 257 -7.01 5.52 -7.09
CA SER A 257 -8.40 5.64 -7.53
C SER A 257 -9.36 6.07 -6.42
N GLU A 258 -10.30 6.97 -6.75
CA GLU A 258 -11.45 7.32 -5.88
C GLU A 258 -11.05 7.90 -4.51
N ASN A 259 -9.97 8.67 -4.45
CA ASN A 259 -9.48 9.30 -3.23
C ASN A 259 -9.88 10.77 -3.13
N LEU A 260 -9.85 11.32 -1.91
CA LEU A 260 -9.92 12.77 -1.75
C LEU A 260 -8.67 13.43 -2.37
N ILE A 261 -7.48 12.92 -2.08
CA ILE A 261 -6.25 13.28 -2.80
C ILE A 261 -5.60 11.98 -3.27
N GLY A 262 -5.32 11.84 -4.56
CA GLY A 262 -4.66 10.64 -5.11
C GLY A 262 -3.23 10.51 -4.57
N LEU A 263 -2.39 11.48 -4.93
CA LEU A 263 -1.00 11.57 -4.50
C LEU A 263 -0.72 12.94 -3.87
N TYR A 264 -0.23 12.95 -2.63
CA TYR A 264 0.18 14.16 -1.93
C TYR A 264 1.68 14.11 -1.61
N ILE A 265 2.43 15.10 -2.09
CA ILE A 265 3.86 15.25 -1.84
C ILE A 265 4.10 16.59 -1.13
N GLU A 266 4.69 16.53 0.06
CA GLU A 266 5.04 17.69 0.87
C GLU A 266 6.50 17.63 1.33
N ARG A 267 7.21 18.77 1.26
CA ARG A 267 8.60 18.93 1.76
C ARG A 267 9.60 17.89 1.25
N SER A 268 9.33 17.31 0.09
CA SER A 268 10.08 16.20 -0.50
C SER A 268 10.93 16.69 -1.67
N SER A 269 11.91 15.89 -2.10
CA SER A 269 12.73 16.22 -3.28
C SER A 269 13.30 14.97 -3.95
N LYS A 270 13.73 15.08 -5.21
CA LYS A 270 14.40 14.01 -5.97
C LYS A 270 13.64 12.68 -6.07
N ASN A 271 12.32 12.76 -6.06
CA ASN A 271 11.48 11.58 -6.29
C ASN A 271 11.09 11.48 -7.77
N ASP A 272 11.05 10.25 -8.27
CA ASP A 272 10.60 9.91 -9.62
C ASP A 272 9.19 9.31 -9.56
N VAL A 273 8.22 10.01 -10.15
CA VAL A 273 6.80 9.67 -10.15
C VAL A 273 6.38 9.37 -11.59
N HIS A 274 6.26 8.09 -11.93
CA HIS A 274 5.94 7.72 -13.31
C HIS A 274 5.06 6.49 -13.48
N GLU A 275 4.38 6.39 -14.63
CA GLU A 275 3.57 5.21 -14.98
C GLU A 275 2.43 4.94 -13.98
N ASN A 276 1.99 5.95 -13.21
CA ASN A 276 0.89 5.80 -12.27
C ASN A 276 -0.44 6.15 -12.92
N LYS A 277 -1.50 5.46 -12.50
CA LYS A 277 -2.88 5.79 -12.83
C LYS A 277 -3.47 6.63 -11.69
N ILE A 278 -3.92 7.83 -12.01
CA ILE A 278 -4.46 8.80 -11.05
C ILE A 278 -5.89 9.13 -11.49
N PHE A 279 -6.84 8.36 -10.95
CA PHE A 279 -8.19 8.25 -11.49
C PHE A 279 -9.28 8.65 -10.50
N ALA A 280 -10.25 9.45 -10.95
CA ALA A 280 -11.47 9.78 -10.21
C ALA A 280 -11.22 10.30 -8.78
N ASN A 281 -10.13 11.05 -8.56
CA ASN A 281 -9.84 11.68 -7.29
C ASN A 281 -10.45 13.08 -7.23
N PHE A 282 -10.72 13.60 -6.04
CA PHE A 282 -11.10 15.01 -5.91
C PHE A 282 -9.92 15.94 -6.26
N VAL A 283 -8.71 15.59 -5.82
CA VAL A 283 -7.44 16.13 -6.34
C VAL A 283 -6.56 14.99 -6.82
N GLY A 284 -6.09 15.02 -8.07
CA GLY A 284 -5.21 14.00 -8.63
C GLY A 284 -3.85 13.98 -7.92
N ILE A 285 -3.07 15.04 -8.12
CA ILE A 285 -1.78 15.24 -7.43
C ILE A 285 -1.74 16.59 -6.68
N GLN A 286 -1.19 16.58 -5.48
CA GLN A 286 -0.93 17.79 -4.70
C GLN A 286 0.56 17.89 -4.36
N LEU A 287 1.17 19.03 -4.68
CA LEU A 287 2.56 19.36 -4.38
C LEU A 287 2.61 20.58 -3.46
N LYS A 288 3.33 20.48 -2.36
CA LYS A 288 3.44 21.58 -1.38
C LYS A 288 4.85 21.70 -0.81
N ARG A 289 5.48 22.86 -1.00
CA ARG A 289 6.85 23.13 -0.52
C ARG A 289 7.85 22.07 -0.98
N VAL A 290 7.72 21.62 -2.22
CA VAL A 290 8.58 20.56 -2.77
C VAL A 290 9.76 21.15 -3.55
N GLY A 291 10.85 20.39 -3.60
CA GLY A 291 11.98 20.65 -4.50
C GLY A 291 11.77 20.02 -5.88
N THR A 292 12.88 19.68 -6.56
CA THR A 292 12.85 19.05 -7.89
C THR A 292 12.37 17.60 -7.84
N HIS A 293 11.25 17.31 -8.50
CA HIS A 293 10.79 15.96 -8.83
C HIS A 293 10.77 15.71 -10.34
N LYS A 294 10.77 14.44 -10.74
CA LYS A 294 10.42 14.02 -12.09
C LYS A 294 9.01 13.43 -12.08
N ILE A 295 8.11 13.97 -12.90
CA ILE A 295 6.72 13.52 -13.00
C ILE A 295 6.43 13.25 -14.49
N SER A 296 6.34 11.99 -14.88
CA SER A 296 6.19 11.62 -16.30
C SER A 296 5.40 10.35 -16.51
N HIS A 297 4.77 10.17 -17.67
CA HIS A 297 4.06 8.93 -18.03
C HIS A 297 2.92 8.55 -17.07
N ASN A 298 2.37 9.52 -16.32
CA ASN A 298 1.21 9.27 -15.48
C ASN A 298 -0.08 9.54 -16.26
N ASP A 299 -1.11 8.74 -15.98
CA ASP A 299 -2.44 8.90 -16.56
C ASP A 299 -3.36 9.60 -15.56
N PHE A 300 -3.63 10.89 -15.80
CA PHE A 300 -4.57 11.69 -15.02
C PHE A 300 -5.94 11.71 -15.72
N PHE A 301 -6.94 11.10 -15.10
CA PHE A 301 -8.26 10.92 -15.72
C PHE A 301 -9.41 11.07 -14.72
N THR A 302 -10.44 11.83 -15.09
CA THR A 302 -11.68 12.06 -14.31
C THR A 302 -11.42 12.64 -12.91
N ASN A 303 -10.28 13.30 -12.69
CA ASN A 303 -10.06 14.04 -11.45
C ASN A 303 -10.88 15.34 -11.48
N VAL A 304 -11.40 15.75 -10.32
CA VAL A 304 -12.10 17.04 -10.20
C VAL A 304 -11.11 18.20 -10.34
N ILE A 305 -9.95 18.08 -9.70
CA ILE A 305 -8.77 18.94 -9.89
C ILE A 305 -7.61 18.04 -10.28
N GLN A 306 -6.98 18.29 -11.43
CA GLN A 306 -5.87 17.43 -11.90
C GLN A 306 -4.65 17.54 -11.00
N ALA A 307 -4.18 18.77 -10.77
CA ALA A 307 -3.02 19.05 -9.95
C ALA A 307 -3.19 20.33 -9.14
N ARG A 308 -2.62 20.34 -7.94
CA ARG A 308 -2.53 21.50 -7.05
C ARG A 308 -1.09 21.72 -6.63
N VAL A 309 -0.59 22.95 -6.76
CA VAL A 309 0.78 23.30 -6.39
C VAL A 309 0.78 24.50 -5.44
N THR A 310 1.64 24.45 -4.43
CA THR A 310 1.85 25.57 -3.50
C THR A 310 3.32 25.64 -3.11
N ASP A 311 3.93 26.82 -3.24
CA ASP A 311 5.33 27.08 -2.86
C ASP A 311 6.32 26.05 -3.43
N SER A 312 6.17 25.64 -4.70
CA SER A 312 6.97 24.55 -5.27
C SER A 312 7.47 24.90 -6.67
N GLU A 313 8.77 24.75 -6.87
CA GLU A 313 9.47 25.12 -8.12
C GLU A 313 10.46 24.03 -8.55
N GLY A 314 10.91 24.08 -9.81
CA GLY A 314 11.97 23.22 -10.30
C GLY A 314 11.58 21.76 -10.57
N ASN A 315 10.28 21.46 -10.62
CA ASN A 315 9.77 20.14 -11.03
C ASN A 315 9.89 19.95 -12.54
N HIS A 316 10.36 18.78 -12.96
CA HIS A 316 10.36 18.37 -14.36
C HIS A 316 9.12 17.52 -14.63
N VAL A 317 8.13 18.14 -15.30
CA VAL A 317 6.87 17.50 -15.66
C VAL A 317 6.79 17.42 -17.17
N ALA A 318 6.70 16.21 -17.70
CA ALA A 318 6.69 15.93 -19.13
C ALA A 318 5.98 14.61 -19.40
N GLU A 319 5.36 14.46 -20.56
CA GLU A 319 4.88 13.17 -21.06
C GLU A 319 3.85 12.52 -20.13
N ASN A 320 3.03 13.29 -19.43
CA ASN A 320 1.85 12.77 -18.75
C ASN A 320 0.62 12.93 -19.63
N TYR A 321 -0.35 12.05 -19.47
CA TYR A 321 -1.66 12.19 -20.09
C TYR A 321 -2.61 12.92 -19.13
N TRP A 322 -3.30 13.94 -19.64
CA TRP A 322 -4.28 14.73 -18.90
C TRP A 322 -5.58 14.77 -19.69
N ASP A 323 -6.66 14.17 -19.19
CA ASP A 323 -7.92 14.08 -19.95
C ASP A 323 -8.61 15.43 -20.23
N THR A 324 -8.25 16.47 -19.48
CA THR A 324 -8.69 17.85 -19.73
C THR A 324 -7.81 18.61 -20.73
N HIS A 325 -6.66 18.06 -21.14
CA HIS A 325 -5.76 18.71 -22.08
C HIS A 325 -6.27 18.57 -23.51
N THR A 326 -6.40 19.70 -24.20
CA THR A 326 -6.70 19.73 -25.64
C THR A 326 -5.44 20.15 -26.38
N GLY A 327 -4.63 19.16 -26.74
CA GLY A 327 -3.33 19.34 -27.40
C GLY A 327 -3.40 19.38 -28.93
N LEU A 328 -2.24 19.65 -29.53
CA LEU A 328 -1.98 19.50 -30.97
C LEU A 328 -0.73 18.61 -31.10
N ASP A 329 -0.74 17.68 -32.04
CA ASP A 329 0.40 16.83 -32.40
C ASP A 329 0.67 16.96 -33.90
N PHE A 330 1.52 17.90 -34.27
CA PHE A 330 1.92 18.18 -35.65
C PHE A 330 2.98 17.22 -36.14
N THR A 331 3.75 16.61 -35.25
CA THR A 331 4.83 15.69 -35.61
C THR A 331 4.37 14.24 -35.76
N GLY A 332 3.20 13.90 -35.20
CA GLY A 332 2.64 12.55 -35.17
C GLY A 332 3.38 11.61 -34.22
N ASP A 333 4.10 12.14 -33.23
CA ASP A 333 4.89 11.35 -32.28
C ASP A 333 4.11 10.96 -31.00
N GLY A 334 2.83 11.35 -30.93
CA GLY A 334 1.93 11.06 -29.81
C GLY A 334 2.05 12.05 -28.66
N LYS A 335 2.82 13.13 -28.81
CA LYS A 335 3.00 14.19 -27.81
C LYS A 335 2.44 15.50 -28.32
N SER A 336 1.92 16.29 -27.38
CA SER A 336 1.37 17.60 -27.65
C SER A 336 2.49 18.64 -27.73
N GLU A 337 2.53 19.45 -28.81
CA GLU A 337 3.39 20.64 -28.84
C GLU A 337 2.86 21.80 -27.98
N LEU A 338 1.60 21.71 -27.52
CA LEU A 338 1.03 22.63 -26.53
C LEU A 338 1.29 22.13 -25.11
N THR A 339 1.73 23.03 -24.22
CA THR A 339 1.96 22.72 -22.81
C THR A 339 0.63 22.58 -22.06
N PHE A 340 0.52 21.61 -21.16
CA PHE A 340 -0.57 21.56 -20.19
C PHE A 340 -0.23 22.43 -18.97
N GLN A 341 -1.22 23.15 -18.45
CA GLN A 341 -1.08 23.99 -17.27
C GLN A 341 -2.16 23.64 -16.25
N ALA A 342 -1.76 23.30 -15.02
CA ALA A 342 -2.71 23.01 -13.96
C ALA A 342 -3.40 24.28 -13.48
N ASP A 343 -4.73 24.34 -13.61
CA ASP A 343 -5.51 25.54 -13.29
C ASP A 343 -5.98 25.59 -11.81
N PRO A 344 -5.54 26.59 -11.02
CA PRO A 344 -5.98 26.80 -9.64
C PRO A 344 -7.30 27.56 -9.49
N ILE A 345 -7.93 28.07 -10.56
CA ILE A 345 -9.14 28.93 -10.49
C ILE A 345 -10.29 28.19 -9.82
N PHE A 346 -10.56 26.96 -10.25
CA PHE A 346 -11.66 26.18 -9.68
C PHE A 346 -11.47 25.95 -8.19
N LEU A 347 -10.22 25.73 -7.77
CA LEU A 347 -9.88 25.58 -6.36
C LEU A 347 -10.21 26.85 -5.57
N GLY A 348 -9.75 28.01 -6.03
CA GLY A 348 -10.03 29.28 -5.37
C GLY A 348 -11.53 29.59 -5.27
N LEU A 349 -12.32 29.19 -6.27
CA LEU A 349 -13.79 29.31 -6.24
C LEU A 349 -14.42 28.39 -5.20
N VAL A 350 -14.02 27.12 -5.18
CA VAL A 350 -14.55 26.12 -4.23
C VAL A 350 -14.17 26.45 -2.79
N GLU A 351 -12.95 26.92 -2.53
CA GLU A 351 -12.51 27.31 -1.18
C GLU A 351 -13.33 28.48 -0.63
N ARG A 352 -13.67 29.45 -1.48
CA ARG A 352 -14.52 30.60 -1.09
C ARG A 352 -15.99 30.22 -0.96
N LYS A 353 -16.46 29.29 -1.79
CA LYS A 353 -17.86 28.90 -1.94
C LYS A 353 -17.95 27.39 -2.19
N PRO A 354 -17.94 26.54 -1.14
CA PRO A 354 -17.97 25.08 -1.26
C PRO A 354 -19.06 24.50 -2.18
N PRO A 355 -20.29 25.08 -2.26
CA PRO A 355 -21.32 24.58 -3.18
C PRO A 355 -20.93 24.58 -4.67
N TYR A 356 -19.92 25.34 -5.09
CA TYR A 356 -19.43 25.30 -6.48
C TYR A 356 -18.76 23.97 -6.87
N GLN A 357 -18.49 23.08 -5.91
CA GLN A 357 -18.07 21.71 -6.20
C GLN A 357 -19.06 20.97 -7.12
N LEU A 358 -20.36 21.30 -7.03
CA LEU A 358 -21.40 20.71 -7.89
C LEU A 358 -21.25 21.10 -9.38
N LEU A 359 -20.49 22.14 -9.68
CA LEU A 359 -20.22 22.60 -11.05
C LEU A 359 -18.91 22.05 -11.61
N ALA A 360 -18.23 21.17 -10.88
CA ALA A 360 -17.03 20.47 -11.35
C ALA A 360 -17.29 19.84 -12.73
N GLN A 361 -16.38 20.08 -13.67
CA GLN A 361 -16.47 19.59 -15.05
C GLN A 361 -17.74 20.01 -15.83
N SER A 362 -18.53 20.97 -15.32
CA SER A 362 -19.63 21.53 -16.09
C SER A 362 -19.10 22.37 -17.26
N PRO A 363 -19.77 22.35 -18.43
CA PRO A 363 -19.33 23.14 -19.59
C PRO A 363 -19.20 24.64 -19.30
N GLY A 364 -20.05 25.18 -18.42
CA GLY A 364 -20.00 26.59 -18.01
C GLY A 364 -18.75 26.94 -17.21
N LEU A 365 -18.28 26.04 -16.34
CA LEU A 365 -17.04 26.25 -15.60
C LEU A 365 -15.82 26.20 -16.52
N LEU A 366 -15.77 25.22 -17.44
CA LEU A 366 -14.72 25.14 -18.45
C LEU A 366 -14.63 26.42 -19.28
N PHE A 367 -15.79 26.97 -19.67
CA PHE A 367 -15.84 28.25 -20.38
C PHE A 367 -15.33 29.43 -19.55
N VAL A 368 -15.68 29.49 -18.26
CA VAL A 368 -15.20 30.54 -17.34
C VAL A 368 -13.68 30.47 -17.15
N GLN A 369 -13.09 29.27 -17.07
CA GLN A 369 -11.64 29.09 -16.98
C GLN A 369 -10.90 29.66 -18.21
N LEU A 370 -11.49 29.56 -19.41
CA LEU A 370 -10.93 30.15 -20.63
C LEU A 370 -10.91 31.69 -20.63
N LEU A 371 -11.71 32.35 -19.77
CA LEU A 371 -11.82 33.81 -19.75
C LEU A 371 -10.84 34.50 -18.79
N PHE A 372 -10.13 33.76 -17.95
CA PHE A 372 -9.22 34.33 -16.96
C PHE A 372 -7.75 34.18 -17.41
N GLU A 373 -7.06 35.31 -17.59
CA GLU A 373 -5.60 35.34 -17.76
C GLU A 373 -4.91 35.12 -16.40
N MET A 374 -3.93 34.22 -16.35
CA MET A 374 -3.34 33.74 -15.10
C MET A 374 -1.89 34.18 -14.89
N ASN A 375 -1.55 34.38 -13.60
CA ASN A 375 -0.21 34.72 -13.12
C ASN A 375 0.71 33.49 -13.20
N GLU A 376 1.89 33.61 -13.83
CA GLU A 376 2.70 32.48 -14.26
C GLU A 376 3.48 31.74 -13.14
N GLU A 377 3.65 32.34 -11.97
CA GLU A 377 4.72 31.97 -11.01
C GLU A 377 4.42 30.73 -10.13
N ALA A 378 3.22 30.14 -10.16
CA ALA A 378 2.85 29.04 -9.26
C ALA A 378 2.12 27.85 -9.95
N ILE A 379 2.37 27.64 -11.23
CA ILE A 379 1.62 26.71 -12.07
C ILE A 379 2.45 25.46 -12.39
N LEU A 380 1.90 24.26 -12.15
CA LEU A 380 2.49 23.02 -12.70
C LEU A 380 2.35 23.06 -14.22
N LYS A 381 3.47 22.95 -14.95
CA LYS A 381 3.48 22.94 -16.41
C LYS A 381 4.05 21.63 -16.92
N ASP A 382 3.26 20.88 -17.67
CA ASP A 382 3.75 19.73 -18.44
C ASP A 382 4.14 20.21 -19.84
N ILE A 383 5.42 20.05 -20.18
CA ILE A 383 6.02 20.64 -21.39
C ILE A 383 5.70 19.85 -22.66
N SER A 384 5.30 18.59 -22.55
CA SER A 384 5.01 17.72 -23.69
C SER A 384 3.97 16.65 -23.30
N PRO A 385 2.71 17.06 -23.03
CA PRO A 385 1.66 16.13 -22.64
C PRO A 385 1.44 15.02 -23.66
N LEU A 386 1.06 13.82 -23.24
CA LEU A 386 0.69 12.74 -24.15
C LEU A 386 -0.71 13.00 -24.74
N MET A 387 -0.89 12.62 -26.02
CA MET A 387 -2.19 12.71 -26.72
C MET A 387 -3.14 11.57 -26.40
N GLU A 388 -2.61 10.42 -25.96
CA GLU A 388 -3.37 9.25 -25.53
C GLU A 388 -2.84 8.75 -24.18
N PRO A 389 -3.65 8.03 -23.38
CA PRO A 389 -3.20 7.44 -22.13
C PRO A 389 -1.96 6.55 -22.32
N PHE A 390 -0.97 6.68 -21.43
CA PHE A 390 0.23 5.87 -21.45
C PHE A 390 -0.09 4.37 -21.29
N SER A 391 -1.06 4.04 -20.43
CA SER A 391 -1.55 2.67 -20.27
C SER A 391 -2.10 2.05 -21.57
N GLN A 392 -2.66 2.87 -22.48
CA GLN A 392 -3.14 2.42 -23.79
C GLN A 392 -1.97 2.16 -24.75
N GLN A 393 -0.91 2.96 -24.70
CA GLN A 393 0.30 2.77 -25.51
C GLN A 393 1.05 1.46 -25.18
N ILE A 394 1.08 1.07 -23.89
CA ILE A 394 1.68 -0.21 -23.48
C ILE A 394 0.86 -1.41 -24.00
N THR A 395 -0.47 -1.31 -23.97
CA THR A 395 -1.37 -2.41 -24.38
C THR A 395 -1.43 -2.57 -25.90
N SER A 396 -1.39 -1.48 -26.67
CA SER A 396 -1.31 -1.52 -28.13
C SER A 396 0.02 -2.12 -28.62
N ASN A 397 1.15 -1.83 -27.95
CA ASN A 397 2.45 -2.40 -28.28
C ASN A 397 2.55 -3.92 -28.00
N LYS A 398 1.86 -4.43 -26.97
CA LYS A 398 1.82 -5.89 -26.69
C LYS A 398 0.92 -6.66 -27.66
N THR A 399 -0.14 -6.03 -28.15
CA THR A 399 -1.10 -6.68 -29.06
C THR A 399 -0.59 -6.72 -30.50
N SER A 400 0.00 -5.62 -30.99
CA SER A 400 0.65 -5.56 -32.30
C SER A 400 1.74 -6.63 -32.47
N THR A 401 2.61 -6.82 -31.48
CA THR A 401 3.66 -7.85 -31.51
C THR A 401 3.12 -9.28 -31.64
N LEU A 402 1.99 -9.62 -31.01
CA LEU A 402 1.36 -10.94 -31.14
C LEU A 402 0.69 -11.14 -32.51
N TYR A 403 -0.01 -10.12 -33.02
CA TYR A 403 -0.61 -10.16 -34.35
C TYR A 403 0.43 -10.30 -35.45
N ASP A 404 1.53 -9.56 -35.36
CA ASP A 404 2.62 -9.64 -36.34
C ASP A 404 3.25 -11.03 -36.35
N VAL A 405 3.54 -11.61 -35.17
CA VAL A 405 4.05 -12.98 -35.06
C VAL A 405 3.07 -14.00 -35.67
N PHE A 406 1.77 -13.85 -35.41
CA PHE A 406 0.74 -14.73 -35.96
C PHE A 406 0.62 -14.58 -37.48
N LEU A 407 0.71 -13.34 -37.99
CA LEU A 407 0.70 -13.05 -39.42
C LEU A 407 1.93 -13.66 -40.10
N TYR A 408 3.13 -13.49 -39.56
CA TYR A 408 4.36 -14.10 -40.07
C TYR A 408 4.28 -15.64 -40.07
N LEU A 409 3.79 -16.25 -39.00
CA LEU A 409 3.58 -17.70 -38.93
C LEU A 409 2.55 -18.17 -39.98
N SER A 410 1.45 -17.44 -40.15
CA SER A 410 0.42 -17.79 -41.12
C SER A 410 0.93 -17.69 -42.56
N LEU A 411 1.71 -16.65 -42.89
CA LEU A 411 2.37 -16.48 -44.18
C LEU A 411 3.41 -17.58 -44.42
N MET A 412 4.16 -17.97 -43.38
CA MET A 412 5.15 -19.06 -43.49
C MET A 412 4.47 -20.40 -43.75
N VAL A 413 3.39 -20.72 -43.03
CA VAL A 413 2.59 -21.93 -43.25
C VAL A 413 1.97 -21.94 -44.64
N LEU A 414 1.40 -20.82 -45.09
CA LEU A 414 0.84 -20.68 -46.42
C LEU A 414 1.92 -20.89 -47.50
N SER A 415 3.13 -20.35 -47.30
CA SER A 415 4.25 -20.57 -48.21
C SER A 415 4.67 -22.05 -48.28
N ILE A 416 4.70 -22.76 -47.15
CA ILE A 416 5.01 -24.19 -47.08
C ILE A 416 3.94 -25.02 -47.78
N ILE A 417 2.66 -24.67 -47.61
CA ILE A 417 1.53 -25.31 -48.28
C ILE A 417 1.62 -25.12 -49.79
N ILE A 418 1.94 -23.91 -50.26
CA ILE A 418 2.12 -23.63 -51.70
C ILE A 418 3.31 -24.42 -52.26
N ILE A 419 4.44 -24.46 -51.55
CA ILE A 419 5.64 -25.22 -51.96
C ILE A 419 5.36 -26.72 -52.00
N ARG A 420 4.60 -27.27 -51.04
CA ARG A 420 4.28 -28.70 -50.98
C ARG A 420 3.10 -29.13 -51.86
N GLY A 421 2.13 -28.25 -52.08
CA GLY A 421 0.94 -28.49 -52.91
C GLY A 421 1.18 -28.22 -54.39
N GLY A 422 2.18 -27.39 -54.72
CA GLY A 422 2.51 -26.96 -56.08
C GLY A 422 3.59 -27.77 -56.78
N ILE A 423 3.70 -29.09 -56.54
CA ILE A 423 4.39 -30.01 -57.46
C ILE A 423 3.63 -31.35 -57.48
N ARG A 424 2.53 -31.41 -58.24
CA ARG A 424 2.11 -32.63 -58.92
C ARG A 424 1.97 -32.28 -60.40
N LYS A 425 2.84 -32.89 -61.21
CA LYS A 425 2.80 -32.82 -62.67
C LYS A 425 1.49 -33.40 -63.22
#